data_AF-A0A5D4RJF1-F1
#
_entry.id   AF-A0A5D4RJF1-F1
#
_cell.length_a   1.000
_cell.length_b   1.000
_cell.length_c   1.000
_cell.angle_alpha   90.00
_cell.angle_beta   90.00
_cell.angle_gamma   90.00
#
_symmetry.space_group_name_H-M   'P 1'
#
loop_
_entity.id
_entity.type
_entity.pdbx_description
1 polymer ?
#
loop_
_entity_poly.entity_id
_entity_poly.type
_entity_poly.pdbx_seq_one_letter_code
_entity_poly.pdbx_strand_id
1 'polypeptide(L)'
;MVKTALASGAGAGIFLGLFLKAAETLTSKKVYVLLLNIDFIPVLGDIRWSEAFEFFFHLLFSLLLSFCLMLILQAGKCQTLRGCFIWSFAITFPALLLYFPLSLLAERQVPLPGDMMAFGLWTAGHILYSTVLASSFWLGIRKTRLP
;
A
#
# COMPACT_ATOMS: atom_id res chain seq x y z
N MET A 1 11.73 9.21 -14.59
CA MET A 1 10.57 8.48 -14.04
C MET A 1 10.93 7.61 -12.83
N VAL A 2 12.11 6.98 -12.77
CA VAL A 2 12.52 6.19 -11.58
C VAL A 2 12.45 7.00 -10.28
N LYS A 3 13.05 8.20 -10.23
CA LYS A 3 12.95 9.10 -9.06
C LYS A 3 11.50 9.39 -8.64
N THR A 4 10.62 9.61 -9.62
CA THR A 4 9.18 9.82 -9.40
C THR A 4 8.52 8.59 -8.78
N ALA A 5 8.83 7.40 -9.29
CA ALA A 5 8.32 6.15 -8.75
C ALA A 5 8.76 5.93 -7.31
N LEU A 6 10.07 6.08 -7.03
CA LEU A 6 10.59 5.92 -5.68
C LEU A 6 9.96 6.91 -4.68
N ALA A 7 9.88 8.20 -5.04
CA ALA A 7 9.29 9.21 -4.18
C ALA A 7 7.78 9.00 -3.96
N SER A 8 7.05 8.58 -5.01
CA SER A 8 5.60 8.38 -4.95
C SER A 8 5.25 7.11 -4.19
N GLY A 9 6.01 6.03 -4.37
CA GLY A 9 5.89 4.80 -3.58
C GLY A 9 6.17 5.06 -2.10
N ALA A 10 7.33 5.65 -1.77
CA ALA A 10 7.67 5.96 -0.39
C ALA A 10 6.60 6.86 0.27
N GLY A 11 6.20 7.94 -0.40
CA GLY A 11 5.19 8.87 0.12
C GLY A 11 3.82 8.21 0.33
N ALA A 12 3.34 7.43 -0.64
CA ALA A 12 2.06 6.75 -0.52
C ALA A 12 2.09 5.66 0.57
N GLY A 13 3.15 4.86 0.64
CA GLY A 13 3.33 3.82 1.65
C GLY A 13 3.41 4.40 3.07
N ILE A 14 4.15 5.51 3.25
CA ILE A 14 4.20 6.23 4.52
C ILE A 14 2.81 6.74 4.92
N PHE A 15 2.10 7.38 3.97
CA PHE A 15 0.76 7.86 4.19
C PHE A 15 -0.20 6.74 4.63
N LEU A 16 -0.18 5.59 3.94
CA LEU A 16 -1.02 4.44 4.27
C LEU A 16 -0.74 3.89 5.67
N GLY A 17 0.54 3.72 6.01
CA GLY A 17 0.95 3.26 7.34
C GLY A 17 0.46 4.18 8.44
N LEU A 18 0.68 5.48 8.29
CA LEU A 18 0.21 6.48 9.26
C LEU A 18 -1.32 6.50 9.37
N PHE A 19 -2.02 6.43 8.23
CA PHE A 19 -3.48 6.38 8.20
C PHE A 19 -4.03 5.17 8.97
N LEU A 20 -3.53 3.96 8.67
CA LEU A 20 -4.01 2.75 9.34
C LEU A 20 -3.59 2.69 10.81
N LYS A 21 -2.42 3.23 11.17
CA LYS A 21 -1.99 3.36 12.57
C LYS A 21 -2.92 4.29 13.36
N ALA A 22 -3.29 5.43 12.76
CA ALA A 22 -4.26 6.33 13.35
C ALA A 22 -5.65 5.68 13.47
N ALA A 23 -6.11 4.99 12.42
CA ALA A 23 -7.38 4.27 12.43
C ALA A 23 -7.43 3.20 13.52
N GLU A 24 -6.35 2.43 13.68
CA GLU A 24 -6.21 1.43 14.75
C GLU A 24 -6.27 2.09 16.13
N THR A 25 -5.55 3.20 16.33
CA THR A 25 -5.53 3.93 17.60
C THR A 25 -6.93 4.46 17.97
N LEU A 26 -7.68 4.97 16.99
CA LEU A 26 -8.99 5.56 17.20
C LEU A 26 -10.11 4.53 17.38
N THR A 27 -9.97 3.34 16.79
CA THR A 27 -11.06 2.34 16.73
C THR A 27 -10.76 1.06 17.50
N SER A 28 -9.53 0.89 17.97
CA SER A 28 -8.98 -0.35 18.54
C SER A 28 -9.03 -1.56 17.60
N LYS A 29 -9.35 -1.35 16.31
CA LYS A 29 -9.28 -2.39 15.28
C LYS A 29 -7.84 -2.54 14.83
N LYS A 30 -7.27 -3.73 14.98
CA LYS A 30 -5.85 -4.04 14.73
C LYS A 30 -5.43 -4.02 13.23
N VAL A 31 -5.93 -3.07 12.44
CA VAL A 31 -5.72 -2.97 10.99
C VAL A 31 -4.30 -2.56 10.60
N TYR A 32 -3.59 -1.86 11.48
CA TYR A 32 -2.18 -1.54 11.26
C TYR A 32 -1.30 -2.75 11.58
N VAL A 33 -1.59 -3.48 12.66
CA VAL A 33 -0.93 -4.78 12.91
C VAL A 33 -1.15 -5.75 11.75
N LEU A 34 -2.36 -5.78 11.17
CA LEU A 34 -2.63 -6.59 9.97
C LEU A 34 -1.83 -6.12 8.74
N LEU A 35 -1.65 -4.81 8.55
CA LEU A 35 -0.85 -4.23 7.46
C LEU A 35 0.63 -4.67 7.54
N LEU A 36 1.15 -4.75 8.76
CA LEU A 36 2.52 -5.13 9.06
C LEU A 36 2.73 -6.65 9.10
N ASN A 37 1.65 -7.43 9.10
CA ASN A 37 1.71 -8.87 9.26
C ASN A 37 2.54 -9.50 8.13
N ILE A 38 3.62 -10.19 8.51
CA ILE A 38 4.48 -10.97 7.61
C ILE A 38 4.59 -12.45 8.04
N ASP A 39 3.73 -12.89 8.97
CA ASP A 39 3.74 -14.24 9.53
C ASP A 39 3.61 -15.31 8.43
N PHE A 40 2.92 -15.00 7.34
CA PHE A 40 2.71 -15.90 6.21
C PHE A 40 3.94 -16.14 5.32
N ILE A 41 5.04 -15.39 5.51
CA ILE A 41 6.25 -15.55 4.70
C ILE A 41 7.17 -16.56 5.39
N PRO A 42 7.47 -17.73 4.76
CA PRO A 42 8.37 -18.71 5.33
C PRO A 42 9.73 -18.09 5.69
N VAL A 43 10.33 -18.52 6.80
CA VAL A 43 11.60 -18.00 7.36
C VAL A 43 11.49 -16.59 7.96
N LEU A 44 10.82 -15.65 7.29
CA LEU A 44 10.68 -14.28 7.80
C LEU A 44 9.66 -14.17 8.93
N GLY A 45 8.58 -14.95 8.88
CA GLY A 45 7.53 -14.99 9.91
C GLY A 45 8.01 -15.54 11.26
N ASP A 46 9.04 -16.39 11.27
CA ASP A 46 9.60 -16.98 12.49
C ASP A 46 10.45 -15.99 13.32
N ILE A 47 10.79 -14.83 12.74
CA ILE A 47 11.65 -13.83 13.35
C ILE A 47 10.78 -12.78 14.03
N ARG A 48 11.13 -12.44 15.29
CA ARG A 48 10.51 -11.31 16.02
C ARG A 48 11.09 -9.98 15.54
N TRP A 49 10.53 -9.45 14.48
CA TRP A 49 10.89 -8.13 13.96
C TRP A 49 10.38 -7.01 14.87
N SER A 50 11.11 -5.89 14.88
CA SER A 50 10.55 -4.66 15.44
C SER A 50 9.51 -4.09 14.47
N GLU A 51 8.57 -3.32 15.00
CA GLU A 51 7.56 -2.61 14.19
C GLU A 51 8.20 -1.80 13.04
N ALA A 52 9.35 -1.18 13.29
CA ALA A 52 10.07 -0.41 12.28
C ALA A 52 10.55 -1.27 11.11
N PHE A 53 10.99 -2.51 11.36
CA PHE A 53 11.40 -3.45 10.30
C PHE A 53 10.20 -4.01 9.55
N GLU A 54 9.11 -4.36 10.23
CA GLU A 54 7.86 -4.79 9.58
C GLU A 54 7.32 -3.69 8.66
N PHE A 55 7.33 -2.45 9.15
CA PHE A 55 6.93 -1.29 8.35
C PHE A 55 7.89 -1.03 7.18
N PHE A 56 9.19 -1.24 7.35
CA PHE A 56 10.16 -1.17 6.26
C PHE A 56 9.86 -2.19 5.16
N PHE A 57 9.55 -3.46 5.51
CA PHE A 57 9.12 -4.46 4.52
C PHE A 57 7.87 -4.01 3.76
N HIS A 58 6.89 -3.43 4.47
CA HIS A 58 5.71 -2.86 3.84
C HIS A 58 6.05 -1.73 2.85
N LEU A 59 6.99 -0.83 3.21
CA LEU A 59 7.47 0.21 2.31
C LEU A 59 8.16 -0.36 1.06
N LEU A 60 8.90 -1.46 1.17
CA LEU A 60 9.47 -2.13 0.00
C LEU A 60 8.39 -2.61 -0.98
N PHE A 61 7.29 -3.19 -0.48
CA PHE A 61 6.15 -3.56 -1.33
C PHE A 61 5.51 -2.33 -2.00
N SER A 62 5.39 -1.20 -1.29
CA SER A 62 4.88 0.03 -1.87
C SER A 62 5.78 0.60 -2.98
N LEU A 63 7.11 0.55 -2.78
CA LEU A 63 8.09 0.94 -3.80
C LEU A 63 7.98 0.03 -5.03
N LEU A 64 7.84 -1.28 -4.82
CA LEU A 64 7.64 -2.25 -5.89
C LEU A 64 6.37 -1.95 -6.69
N LEU A 65 5.23 -1.72 -6.03
CA LEU A 65 3.98 -1.36 -6.71
C LEU A 65 4.11 -0.06 -7.51
N SER A 66 4.76 0.96 -6.97
CA SER A 66 5.01 2.21 -7.68
C SER A 66 5.93 2.01 -8.90
N PHE A 67 6.92 1.13 -8.80
CA PHE A 67 7.77 0.76 -9.92
C PHE A 67 6.99 0.00 -10.99
N CYS A 68 6.13 -0.94 -10.61
CA CYS A 68 5.21 -1.62 -11.53
C CYS A 68 4.30 -0.62 -12.26
N LEU A 69 3.74 0.37 -11.54
CA LEU A 69 2.95 1.45 -12.14
C LEU A 69 3.75 2.20 -13.20
N MET A 70 5.02 2.53 -12.93
CA MET A 70 5.91 3.17 -13.88
C MET A 70 6.02 2.38 -15.18
N LEU A 71 6.29 1.07 -15.07
CA LEU A 71 6.47 0.18 -16.22
C LEU A 71 5.18 0.08 -17.04
N ILE A 72 4.02 -0.08 -16.39
CA ILE A 72 2.71 -0.15 -17.05
C ILE A 72 2.41 1.14 -17.82
N LEU A 73 2.60 2.30 -17.20
CA LEU A 73 2.34 3.59 -17.83
C LEU A 73 3.27 3.86 -19.02
N GLN A 74 4.54 3.43 -18.93
CA GLN A 74 5.50 3.51 -20.03
C GLN A 74 5.12 2.59 -21.19
N ALA A 75 4.87 1.31 -20.92
CA ALA A 75 4.55 0.32 -21.94
C ALA A 75 3.24 0.66 -22.67
N GLY A 76 2.20 1.08 -21.93
CA GLY A 76 0.91 1.45 -22.50
C GLY A 76 0.84 2.87 -23.08
N LYS A 77 1.92 3.66 -23.00
CA LYS A 77 1.93 5.11 -23.36
C LYS A 77 0.82 5.91 -22.67
N CYS A 78 0.36 5.46 -21.51
CA CYS A 78 -0.81 5.99 -20.79
C CYS A 78 -0.43 6.99 -19.68
N GLN A 79 0.63 7.78 -19.90
CA GLN A 79 1.18 8.75 -18.94
C GLN A 79 0.31 10.03 -18.83
N THR A 80 -0.99 9.84 -18.66
CA THR A 80 -2.00 10.88 -18.44
C THR A 80 -2.49 10.81 -16.99
N LEU A 81 -3.14 11.86 -16.51
CA LEU A 81 -3.78 11.86 -15.19
C LEU A 81 -4.73 10.65 -15.05
N ARG A 82 -5.62 10.46 -16.02
CA ARG A 82 -6.56 9.33 -16.04
C ARG A 82 -5.84 7.97 -16.01
N GLY A 83 -4.78 7.82 -16.79
CA GLY A 83 -3.98 6.59 -16.80
C GLY A 83 -3.34 6.30 -15.45
N CYS A 84 -2.80 7.32 -14.77
CA CYS A 84 -2.21 7.17 -13.43
C CYS A 84 -3.25 6.65 -12.43
N PHE A 85 -4.47 7.20 -12.43
CA PHE A 85 -5.53 6.78 -11.51
C PHE A 85 -6.04 5.37 -11.81
N ILE A 86 -6.36 5.06 -13.07
CA ILE A 86 -6.86 3.73 -13.45
C ILE A 86 -5.86 2.64 -13.08
N TRP A 87 -4.60 2.81 -13.50
CA TRP A 87 -3.59 1.78 -13.28
C TRP A 87 -3.15 1.70 -11.82
N SER A 88 -3.06 2.81 -11.10
CA SER A 88 -2.80 2.80 -9.65
C SER A 88 -3.88 2.05 -8.88
N PHE A 89 -5.15 2.26 -9.22
CA PHE A 89 -6.25 1.52 -8.61
C PHE A 89 -6.19 0.03 -8.99
N ALA A 90 -5.96 -0.28 -10.27
CA ALA A 90 -5.89 -1.66 -10.74
C ALA A 90 -4.80 -2.48 -10.02
N ILE A 91 -3.60 -1.92 -9.83
CA ILE A 91 -2.52 -2.62 -9.11
C ILE A 91 -2.73 -2.69 -7.60
N THR A 92 -3.52 -1.77 -7.02
CA THR A 92 -3.83 -1.75 -5.59
C THR A 92 -5.00 -2.67 -5.25
N PHE A 93 -5.92 -2.91 -6.20
CA PHE A 93 -7.13 -3.70 -5.98
C PHE A 93 -6.89 -5.08 -5.34
N PRO A 94 -5.87 -5.87 -5.74
CA PRO A 94 -5.57 -7.14 -5.07
C PRO A 94 -5.30 -6.98 -3.56
N ALA A 95 -4.71 -5.87 -3.12
CA ALA A 95 -4.45 -5.62 -1.70
C ALA A 95 -5.75 -5.49 -0.88
N LEU A 96 -6.87 -5.07 -1.49
CA LEU A 96 -8.18 -5.09 -0.82
C LEU A 96 -8.59 -6.51 -0.46
N LEU A 97 -8.38 -7.44 -1.39
CA LEU A 97 -8.73 -8.85 -1.21
C LEU A 97 -7.78 -9.54 -0.23
N LEU A 98 -6.53 -9.07 -0.11
CA LEU A 98 -5.54 -9.63 0.83
C LEU A 98 -5.97 -9.51 2.30
N TYR A 99 -6.92 -8.64 2.64
CA TYR A 99 -7.50 -8.59 3.99
C TYR A 99 -7.90 -9.98 4.51
N PHE A 100 -8.63 -10.75 3.70
CA PHE A 100 -9.16 -12.05 4.13
C PHE A 100 -8.09 -13.11 4.37
N PRO A 101 -7.19 -13.43 3.39
CA PRO A 101 -6.14 -14.41 3.63
C PRO A 101 -5.14 -13.95 4.70
N LEU A 102 -4.81 -12.66 4.78
CA LEU A 102 -3.91 -12.15 5.82
C LEU A 102 -4.50 -12.30 7.23
N SER A 103 -5.81 -12.08 7.38
CA SER A 103 -6.51 -12.31 8.66
C SER A 103 -6.59 -13.79 9.03
N LEU A 104 -6.71 -14.69 8.05
CA LEU A 104 -6.76 -16.14 8.28
C LEU A 104 -5.40 -16.76 8.60
N LEU A 105 -4.33 -16.23 8.01
CA LEU A 105 -2.97 -16.74 8.14
C LEU A 105 -2.17 -16.08 9.26
N ALA A 106 -2.74 -15.09 9.96
CA ALA A 106 -2.05 -14.42 11.06
C ALA A 106 -1.91 -15.35 12.28
N GLU A 107 -0.69 -15.43 12.82
CA GLU A 107 -0.41 -16.14 14.08
C GLU A 107 -0.53 -15.21 15.30
N ARG A 108 -0.62 -13.91 15.04
CA ARG A 108 -0.83 -12.85 16.03
C ARG A 108 -2.26 -12.31 16.02
N GLN A 109 -2.64 -11.59 17.07
CA GLN A 109 -3.98 -11.01 17.16
C GLN A 109 -4.17 -9.90 16.11
N VAL A 110 -5.05 -10.15 15.15
CA VAL A 110 -5.49 -9.23 14.09
C VAL A 110 -7.03 -9.22 13.99
N PRO A 111 -7.65 -8.31 13.20
CA PRO A 111 -9.08 -8.35 12.97
C PRO A 111 -9.50 -9.64 12.29
N LEU A 112 -10.66 -10.18 12.71
CA LEU A 112 -11.23 -11.37 12.12
C LEU A 112 -11.65 -11.09 10.66
N PRO A 113 -11.65 -12.11 9.78
CA PRO A 113 -12.10 -11.95 8.40
C PRO A 113 -13.53 -11.40 8.26
N GLY A 114 -14.40 -11.66 9.25
CA GLY A 114 -15.78 -11.15 9.29
C GLY A 114 -15.95 -9.74 9.88
N ASP A 115 -14.87 -9.09 10.33
CA ASP A 115 -14.95 -7.74 10.90
C ASP A 115 -15.11 -6.68 9.80
N MET A 116 -16.37 -6.35 9.47
CA MET A 116 -16.70 -5.43 8.39
C MET A 116 -16.18 -4.00 8.63
N MET A 117 -16.05 -3.58 9.88
CA MET A 117 -15.48 -2.27 10.21
C MET A 117 -13.98 -2.25 9.87
N ALA A 118 -13.24 -3.28 10.28
CA ALA A 118 -11.82 -3.40 9.96
C ALA A 118 -11.58 -3.54 8.44
N PHE A 119 -12.40 -4.32 7.73
CA PHE A 119 -12.36 -4.39 6.27
C PHE A 119 -12.64 -3.04 5.60
N GLY A 120 -13.60 -2.27 6.14
CA GLY A 120 -13.91 -0.91 5.68
C GLY A 120 -12.73 0.05 5.85
N LEU A 121 -12.07 0.04 7.03
CA LEU A 121 -10.87 0.83 7.30
C LEU A 121 -9.70 0.43 6.38
N TRP A 122 -9.48 -0.88 6.21
CA TRP A 122 -8.49 -1.42 5.28
C TRP A 122 -8.73 -0.91 3.87
N THR A 123 -9.97 -1.01 3.40
CA THR A 123 -10.38 -0.58 2.06
C THR A 123 -10.20 0.93 1.87
N ALA A 124 -10.63 1.73 2.85
CA ALA A 124 -10.46 3.18 2.82
C ALA A 124 -8.98 3.56 2.75
N GLY A 125 -8.13 2.93 3.57
CA GLY A 125 -6.69 3.15 3.55
C GLY A 125 -6.10 2.90 2.16
N HIS A 126 -6.43 1.78 1.52
CA HIS A 126 -5.90 1.41 0.21
C HIS A 126 -6.44 2.26 -0.94
N ILE A 127 -7.70 2.73 -0.86
CA ILE A 127 -8.24 3.71 -1.82
C ILE A 127 -7.47 5.03 -1.70
N LEU A 128 -7.22 5.51 -0.47
CA LEU A 128 -6.43 6.71 -0.23
C LEU A 128 -4.98 6.53 -0.71
N TYR A 129 -4.36 5.38 -0.41
CA TYR A 129 -3.03 5.01 -0.90
C TYR A 129 -2.96 5.13 -2.43
N SER A 130 -3.89 4.50 -3.15
CA SER A 130 -3.94 4.55 -4.61
C SER A 130 -4.11 5.98 -5.13
N THR A 131 -4.92 6.79 -4.45
CA THR A 131 -5.13 8.20 -4.80
C THR A 131 -3.85 9.04 -4.60
N VAL A 132 -3.16 8.85 -3.47
CA VAL A 132 -1.89 9.54 -3.15
C VAL A 132 -0.79 9.11 -4.13
N LEU A 133 -0.70 7.82 -4.42
CA LEU A 133 0.23 7.26 -5.40
C LEU A 133 -0.01 7.86 -6.79
N ALA A 134 -1.25 7.79 -7.30
CA ALA A 134 -1.60 8.33 -8.62
C ALA A 134 -1.32 9.83 -8.73
N SER A 135 -1.70 10.61 -7.71
CA SER A 135 -1.53 12.07 -7.69
C SER A 135 -0.06 12.46 -7.64
N SER A 136 0.71 11.85 -6.74
CA SER A 136 2.15 12.12 -6.59
C SER A 136 2.92 11.73 -7.85
N PHE A 137 2.57 10.57 -8.45
CA PHE A 137 3.21 10.09 -9.65
C PHE A 137 2.91 11.01 -10.85
N TRP A 138 1.65 11.42 -11.03
CA TRP A 138 1.24 12.37 -12.06
C TRP A 138 1.98 13.70 -11.93
N LEU A 139 2.04 14.26 -10.72
CA LEU A 139 2.77 15.51 -10.46
C LEU A 139 4.25 15.38 -10.80
N GLY A 140 4.86 14.24 -10.49
CA GLY A 140 6.25 13.96 -10.84
C GLY A 140 6.48 13.83 -12.34
N ILE A 141 5.61 13.13 -13.08
CA ILE A 141 5.69 13.07 -14.56
C ILE A 141 5.52 14.47 -15.15
N ARG A 142 4.52 15.23 -14.69
CA ARG A 142 4.24 16.58 -15.21
C ARG A 142 5.45 17.50 -15.05
N LYS A 143 6.12 17.49 -13.89
CA LYS A 143 7.34 18.27 -13.65
C LYS A 143 8.47 17.90 -14.63
N THR A 144 8.63 16.63 -14.97
CA THR A 144 9.66 16.19 -15.92
C THR A 144 9.37 16.52 -17.39
N ARG A 145 8.15 16.97 -17.70
CA ARG A 145 7.72 17.33 -19.06
C ARG A 145 7.66 18.84 -19.30
N LEU A 146 7.76 19.65 -18.24
CA LEU A 146 7.82 21.10 -18.37
C LEU A 146 9.30 21.50 -18.58
N PRO A 147 9.59 22.37 -19.57
CA PRO A 147 10.95 22.84 -19.85
C PRO A 147 11.54 23.67 -18.70
#